data_AF-A0A2S0XR16-F1
#
_entry.id   AF-A0A2S0XR16-F1
#
_cell.length_a   1.000
_cell.length_b   1.000
_cell.length_c   1.000
_cell.angle_alpha   90.00
_cell.angle_beta   90.00
_cell.angle_gamma   90.00
#
_symmetry.space_group_name_H-M   'P 1'
#
loop_
_entity.id
_entity.type
_entity.pdbx_description
1 polymer ?
#
loop_
_entity_poly.entity_id
_entity_poly.type
_entity_poly.pdbx_seq_one_letter_code
_entity_poly.pdbx_strand_id
1 'polypeptide(L)'
;MAIVGKHKLTTTERGYGWTWQKVRRVVLAREPLCRFCKEAGKMTVADEVDHIDGNSFNNERENLRPLCPPCHLKRTARDQAFGKHQWRPEWLRPSTIPLVIVCGAPASGKSTYAKEHAGPRDLVIDLDVIACSLSGQSLHGWDRAKWLTPAIRARNEMLGDISRPTARWPRAWLIVSEARADNRQWWADTMKPERIVVMETKPAECMARVRADTTRPRESTFEAIGKWWSAYERREGDEVVR
;
A
#
# COMPACT_ATOMS: atom_id res chain seq x y z
N MET A 1 16.95 14.72 38.07
CA MET A 1 17.35 14.44 36.67
C MET A 1 16.30 15.07 35.76
N ALA A 2 16.67 16.16 35.06
CA ALA A 2 15.76 16.90 34.19
C ALA A 2 15.49 16.11 32.90
N ILE A 3 14.23 16.12 32.47
CA ILE A 3 13.74 15.50 31.24
C ILE A 3 14.28 16.31 30.06
N VAL A 4 15.15 15.71 29.24
CA VAL A 4 15.67 16.30 28.01
C VAL A 4 14.52 16.42 27.00
N GLY A 5 14.17 17.66 26.66
CA GLY A 5 13.15 17.97 25.66
C GLY A 5 13.54 17.49 24.25
N LYS A 6 12.55 16.99 23.49
CA LYS A 6 12.72 16.62 22.08
C LYS A 6 13.09 17.86 21.26
N HIS A 7 14.35 17.96 20.82
CA HIS A 7 14.77 18.98 19.86
C HIS A 7 14.03 18.79 18.54
N LYS A 8 13.27 19.81 18.09
CA LYS A 8 12.73 19.86 16.72
C LYS A 8 13.85 20.31 15.78
N LEU A 9 14.12 19.52 14.74
CA LEU A 9 15.07 19.87 13.67
C LEU A 9 14.66 21.18 12.99
N THR A 10 15.65 22.02 12.70
CA THR A 10 15.50 23.25 11.91
C THR A 10 15.09 22.95 10.47
N THR A 11 14.57 23.94 9.74
CA THR A 11 14.18 23.79 8.33
C THR A 11 15.34 23.35 7.44
N THR A 12 16.56 23.78 7.75
CA THR A 12 17.78 23.36 7.05
C THR A 12 18.12 21.90 7.33
N GLU A 13 18.06 21.47 8.59
CA GLU A 13 18.29 20.06 8.97
C GLU A 13 17.23 19.10 8.41
N ARG A 14 16.08 19.62 7.98
CA ARG A 14 15.03 18.85 7.28
C ARG A 14 15.18 18.81 5.76
N GLY A 15 16.26 19.39 5.20
CA GLY A 15 16.51 19.43 3.75
C GLY A 15 15.85 20.60 3.01
N TYR A 16 15.10 21.46 3.71
CA TYR A 16 14.38 22.61 3.12
C TYR A 16 15.11 23.96 3.25
N GLY A 17 16.44 23.92 3.42
CA GLY A 17 17.28 25.11 3.63
C GLY A 17 17.49 25.97 2.38
N TRP A 18 18.53 26.81 2.40
CA TRP A 18 18.83 27.76 1.32
C TRP A 18 19.05 27.10 -0.05
N THR A 19 19.70 25.94 -0.08
CA THR A 19 19.90 25.14 -1.31
C THR A 19 18.57 24.78 -1.96
N TRP A 20 17.60 24.33 -1.15
CA TRP A 20 16.26 24.01 -1.63
C TRP A 20 15.54 25.24 -2.21
N GLN A 21 15.63 26.40 -1.55
CA GLN A 21 15.01 27.63 -2.07
C GLN A 21 15.54 28.06 -3.44
N LYS A 22 16.82 27.77 -3.73
CA LYS A 22 17.41 27.99 -5.07
C LYS A 22 16.87 26.99 -6.08
N VAL A 23 16.91 25.69 -5.76
CA VAL A 23 16.41 24.62 -6.63
C VAL A 23 14.93 24.84 -6.96
N ARG A 24 14.10 25.14 -5.95
CA ARG A 24 12.67 25.43 -6.12
C ARG A 24 12.42 26.55 -7.14
N ARG A 25 13.17 27.65 -7.05
CA ARG A 25 13.05 28.77 -8.01
C ARG A 25 13.38 28.34 -9.44
N VAL A 26 14.44 27.56 -9.62
CA VAL A 26 14.84 27.05 -10.94
C VAL A 26 13.79 26.11 -11.52
N VAL A 27 13.23 25.22 -10.70
CA VAL A 27 12.18 24.28 -11.16
C VAL A 27 10.92 25.02 -11.60
N LEU A 28 10.42 25.96 -10.78
CA LEU A 28 9.21 26.72 -11.10
C LEU A 28 9.39 27.65 -12.31
N ALA A 29 10.60 28.20 -12.50
CA ALA A 29 10.89 29.00 -13.69
C ALA A 29 10.91 28.17 -14.99
N ARG A 30 11.42 26.92 -14.92
CA ARG A 30 11.51 26.02 -16.08
C ARG A 30 10.19 25.33 -16.41
N GLU A 31 9.40 24.98 -15.39
CA GLU A 31 8.15 24.25 -15.53
C GLU A 31 7.08 24.96 -14.67
N PRO A 32 6.48 26.06 -15.19
CA PRO A 32 5.63 26.96 -14.40
C PRO A 32 4.21 26.41 -14.15
N LEU A 33 3.85 25.30 -14.78
CA LEU A 33 2.52 24.71 -14.67
C LEU A 33 2.55 23.46 -13.79
N CYS A 34 1.47 23.25 -13.05
CA CYS A 34 1.26 22.05 -12.27
C CYS A 34 1.22 20.82 -13.18
N ARG A 35 2.13 19.87 -12.95
CA ARG A 35 2.24 18.66 -13.77
C ARG A 35 0.95 17.83 -13.76
N PHE A 36 0.31 17.67 -12.60
CA PHE A 36 -0.97 16.94 -12.48
C PHE A 36 -2.13 17.64 -13.20
N CYS A 37 -2.22 18.96 -13.10
CA CYS A 37 -3.24 19.69 -13.85
C CYS A 37 -2.99 19.56 -15.36
N LYS A 38 -1.73 19.69 -15.80
CA LYS A 38 -1.35 19.58 -17.20
C LYS A 38 -1.70 18.20 -17.78
N GLU A 39 -1.40 17.13 -17.05
CA GLU A 39 -1.81 15.75 -17.41
C GLU A 39 -3.34 15.59 -17.50
N ALA A 40 -4.09 16.33 -16.67
CA ALA A 40 -5.54 16.38 -16.70
C ALA A 40 -6.11 17.38 -17.73
N GLY A 41 -5.28 17.93 -18.64
CA GLY A 41 -5.70 18.89 -19.65
C GLY A 41 -6.00 20.30 -19.12
N LYS A 42 -5.54 20.63 -17.90
CA LYS A 42 -5.75 21.92 -17.23
C LYS A 42 -4.45 22.73 -17.17
N MET A 43 -4.56 24.03 -17.40
CA MET A 43 -3.44 24.96 -17.34
C MET A 43 -3.46 25.71 -16.00
N THR A 44 -2.97 25.07 -14.94
CA THR A 44 -2.88 25.68 -13.60
C THR A 44 -1.43 25.97 -13.26
N VAL A 45 -1.14 27.16 -12.74
CA VAL A 45 0.20 27.54 -12.28
C VAL A 45 0.62 26.67 -11.10
N ALA A 46 1.90 26.29 -11.05
CA ALA A 46 2.50 25.65 -9.91
C ALA A 46 3.11 26.68 -8.96
N ASP A 47 2.85 26.51 -7.67
CA ASP A 47 3.45 27.32 -6.60
C ASP A 47 4.31 26.47 -5.68
N GLU A 48 4.27 25.14 -5.81
CA GLU A 48 4.99 24.20 -4.97
C GLU A 48 5.84 23.26 -5.80
N VAL A 49 6.92 22.75 -5.20
CA VAL A 49 7.76 21.71 -5.81
C VAL A 49 7.81 20.53 -4.87
N ASP A 50 7.39 19.38 -5.38
CA ASP A 50 7.27 18.13 -4.65
C ASP A 50 8.40 17.17 -5.05
N HIS A 51 8.99 16.50 -4.05
CA HIS A 51 9.92 15.39 -4.23
C HIS A 51 9.12 14.12 -4.52
N ILE A 52 9.29 13.57 -5.72
CA ILE A 52 8.50 12.42 -6.20
C ILE A 52 8.71 11.19 -5.29
N ASP A 53 9.95 10.97 -4.83
CA ASP A 53 10.35 9.92 -3.89
C ASP A 53 10.06 10.24 -2.41
N GLY A 54 9.64 11.47 -2.10
CA GLY A 54 9.42 11.96 -0.74
C GLY A 54 10.69 12.23 0.09
N ASN A 55 11.89 12.09 -0.50
CA ASN A 55 13.16 12.39 0.16
C ASN A 55 13.54 13.86 -0.06
N SER A 56 13.41 14.67 0.99
CA SER A 56 13.70 16.12 0.95
C SER A 56 15.17 16.48 0.64
N PHE A 57 16.10 15.52 0.67
CA PHE A 57 17.51 15.73 0.32
C PHE A 57 17.83 15.40 -1.15
N ASN A 58 16.95 14.67 -1.84
CA ASN A 58 17.17 14.30 -3.24
C ASN A 58 16.68 15.41 -4.20
N ASN A 59 17.55 16.38 -4.45
CA ASN A 59 17.24 17.53 -5.31
C ASN A 59 17.57 17.31 -6.80
N GLU A 60 17.70 16.07 -7.25
CA GLU A 60 17.84 15.74 -8.66
C GLU A 60 16.60 16.20 -9.44
N ARG A 61 16.80 16.81 -10.63
CA ARG A 61 15.72 17.47 -11.38
C ARG A 61 14.58 16.50 -11.74
N GLU A 62 14.93 15.25 -11.99
CA GLU A 62 14.02 14.16 -12.34
C GLU A 62 13.13 13.76 -11.17
N ASN A 63 13.63 13.91 -9.94
CA ASN A 63 12.88 13.67 -8.71
C ASN A 63 11.96 14.85 -8.32
N LEU A 64 12.00 15.96 -9.05
CA LEU A 64 11.22 17.16 -8.73
C LEU A 64 10.05 17.35 -9.69
N ARG A 65 8.88 17.65 -9.13
CA ARG A 65 7.69 18.03 -9.91
C ARG A 65 7.03 19.30 -9.38
N PRO A 66 6.68 20.25 -10.26
CA PRO A 66 5.92 21.43 -9.87
C PRO A 66 4.43 21.10 -9.74
N LEU A 67 3.81 21.55 -8.65
CA LEU A 67 2.39 21.34 -8.34
C LEU A 67 1.71 22.65 -7.91
N CYS A 68 0.42 22.79 -8.21
CA CYS A 68 -0.39 23.85 -7.61
C CYS A 68 -0.72 23.50 -6.15
N PRO A 69 -0.99 24.48 -5.26
CA PRO A 69 -1.26 24.20 -3.86
C PRO A 69 -2.36 23.15 -3.61
N PRO A 70 -3.47 23.08 -4.37
CA PRO A 70 -4.46 22.00 -4.23
C PRO A 70 -3.93 20.61 -4.59
N CYS A 71 -3.18 20.49 -5.69
CA CYS A 71 -2.58 19.22 -6.10
C CYS A 71 -1.46 18.79 -5.16
N HIS A 72 -0.66 19.76 -4.69
CA HIS A 72 0.37 19.55 -3.68
C HIS A 72 -0.28 19.11 -2.37
N LEU A 73 -1.27 19.82 -1.85
CA LEU A 73 -2.01 19.43 -0.64
C LEU A 73 -2.66 18.05 -0.79
N LYS A 74 -3.24 17.72 -1.94
CA LYS A 74 -3.80 16.37 -2.19
C LYS A 74 -2.71 15.30 -2.19
N ARG A 75 -1.51 15.62 -2.71
CA ARG A 75 -0.34 14.73 -2.68
C ARG A 75 0.23 14.63 -1.28
N THR A 76 0.47 15.75 -0.61
CA THR A 76 0.85 15.86 0.79
C THR A 76 -0.18 15.22 1.71
N ALA A 77 -1.47 15.19 1.43
CA ALA A 77 -2.46 14.46 2.23
C ALA A 77 -2.36 12.93 1.98
N ARG A 78 -2.05 12.52 0.74
CA ARG A 78 -1.66 11.14 0.42
C ARG A 78 -0.31 10.78 1.05
N ASP A 79 0.59 11.74 1.23
CA ASP A 79 1.95 11.55 1.72
C ASP A 79 2.09 11.73 3.23
N GLN A 80 1.32 12.61 3.87
CA GLN A 80 1.19 12.82 5.32
C GLN A 80 0.53 11.62 6.01
N ALA A 81 0.09 10.62 5.25
CA ALA A 81 0.01 9.25 5.74
C ALA A 81 1.39 8.65 6.11
N PHE A 82 2.44 9.47 6.30
CA PHE A 82 3.60 9.13 7.15
C PHE A 82 3.16 9.03 8.63
N GLY A 83 1.98 9.56 8.98
CA GLY A 83 1.25 9.19 10.19
C GLY A 83 0.38 7.96 9.95
N LYS A 84 0.87 6.77 10.31
CA LYS A 84 0.16 5.46 10.31
C LYS A 84 -0.47 5.03 8.99
N HIS A 85 0.05 3.94 8.44
CA HIS A 85 -0.59 3.16 7.38
C HIS A 85 -2.06 2.85 7.71
N GLN A 86 -2.97 3.16 6.80
CA GLN A 86 -4.38 2.81 6.94
C GLN A 86 -4.62 1.42 6.33
N TRP A 87 -4.59 0.39 7.18
CA TRP A 87 -4.88 -0.99 6.74
C TRP A 87 -6.31 -1.14 6.21
N ARG A 88 -7.24 -0.39 6.78
CA ARG A 88 -8.67 -0.36 6.50
C ARG A 88 -9.15 1.09 6.42
N PRO A 89 -8.93 1.76 5.28
CA PRO A 89 -9.23 3.18 5.15
C PRO A 89 -10.75 3.46 5.09
N GLU A 90 -11.21 4.40 5.92
CA GLU A 90 -12.63 4.75 6.08
C GLU A 90 -13.30 5.33 4.82
N TRP A 91 -12.51 5.89 3.91
CA TRP A 91 -13.01 6.49 2.67
C TRP A 91 -13.30 5.46 1.57
N LEU A 92 -12.96 4.19 1.77
CA LEU A 92 -13.33 3.15 0.80
C LEU A 92 -14.85 3.05 0.66
N ARG A 93 -15.24 2.60 -0.52
CA ARG A 93 -16.62 2.38 -0.93
C ARG A 93 -16.74 0.97 -1.50
N PRO A 94 -17.95 0.39 -1.56
CA PRO A 94 -18.16 -0.91 -2.18
C PRO A 94 -17.50 -1.02 -3.56
N SER A 95 -16.98 -2.19 -3.90
CA SER A 95 -16.46 -2.38 -5.25
C SER A 95 -17.60 -2.32 -6.27
N THR A 96 -17.35 -1.69 -7.41
CA THR A 96 -18.29 -1.64 -8.53
C THR A 96 -18.11 -2.80 -9.52
N ILE A 97 -17.11 -3.67 -9.26
CA ILE A 97 -16.86 -4.90 -10.00
C ILE A 97 -16.86 -6.08 -9.01
N PRO A 98 -17.06 -7.32 -9.48
CA PRO A 98 -16.85 -8.51 -8.68
C PRO A 98 -15.53 -8.47 -7.90
N LEU A 99 -15.60 -8.63 -6.59
CA LEU A 99 -14.42 -8.70 -5.72
C LEU A 99 -14.44 -10.00 -4.92
N VAL A 100 -13.33 -10.73 -4.97
CA VAL A 100 -13.05 -11.87 -4.09
C VAL A 100 -11.92 -11.50 -3.16
N ILE A 101 -12.09 -11.71 -1.85
CA ILE A 101 -11.02 -11.49 -0.87
C ILE A 101 -10.47 -12.84 -0.44
N VAL A 102 -9.15 -13.04 -0.55
CA VAL A 102 -8.46 -14.26 -0.14
C VAL A 102 -7.64 -13.97 1.12
N CYS A 103 -7.98 -14.64 2.21
CA CYS A 103 -7.40 -14.48 3.54
C CYS A 103 -6.70 -15.75 4.01
N GLY A 104 -5.77 -15.63 4.96
CA GLY A 104 -5.04 -16.77 5.54
C GLY A 104 -3.65 -16.38 6.05
N ALA A 105 -3.05 -17.28 6.84
CA ALA A 105 -1.69 -17.13 7.37
C ALA A 105 -0.63 -16.99 6.26
N PRO A 106 0.57 -16.46 6.55
CA PRO A 106 1.71 -16.61 5.65
C PRO A 106 1.90 -18.08 5.23
N ALA A 107 2.25 -18.31 3.96
CA ALA A 107 2.41 -19.64 3.35
C ALA A 107 1.16 -20.55 3.33
N SER A 108 -0.04 -20.05 3.65
CA SER A 108 -1.28 -20.83 3.54
C SER A 108 -1.75 -21.07 2.09
N GLY A 109 -1.11 -20.46 1.09
CA GLY A 109 -1.43 -20.67 -0.32
C GLY A 109 -2.34 -19.61 -0.95
N LYS A 110 -2.57 -18.48 -0.27
CA LYS A 110 -3.42 -17.37 -0.77
C LYS A 110 -3.08 -16.93 -2.20
N SER A 111 -1.80 -16.63 -2.45
CA SER A 111 -1.35 -16.14 -3.77
C SER A 111 -1.49 -17.22 -4.85
N THR A 112 -1.28 -18.50 -4.50
CA THR A 112 -1.53 -19.64 -5.38
C THR A 112 -3.02 -19.74 -5.72
N TYR A 113 -3.88 -19.72 -4.71
CA TYR A 113 -5.33 -19.77 -4.89
C TYR A 113 -5.83 -18.63 -5.79
N ALA A 114 -5.44 -17.39 -5.50
CA ALA A 114 -5.81 -16.25 -6.34
C ALA A 114 -5.32 -16.42 -7.78
N LYS A 115 -4.08 -16.89 -7.98
CA LYS A 115 -3.50 -17.09 -9.32
C LYS A 115 -4.23 -18.18 -10.12
N GLU A 116 -4.65 -19.26 -9.47
CA GLU A 116 -5.36 -20.38 -10.11
C GLU A 116 -6.81 -20.04 -10.49
N HIS A 117 -7.43 -19.11 -9.76
CA HIS A 117 -8.85 -18.76 -9.97
C HIS A 117 -9.05 -17.43 -10.71
N ALA A 118 -8.05 -16.54 -10.74
CA ALA A 118 -8.12 -15.28 -11.46
C ALA A 118 -8.04 -15.50 -12.97
N GLY A 119 -8.94 -14.86 -13.71
CA GLY A 119 -8.86 -14.80 -15.16
C GLY A 119 -7.68 -13.93 -15.64
N PRO A 120 -7.25 -14.07 -16.90
CA PRO A 120 -6.10 -13.33 -17.45
C PRO A 120 -6.30 -11.81 -17.52
N ARG A 121 -7.54 -11.33 -17.36
CA ARG A 121 -7.89 -9.90 -17.35
C ARG A 121 -8.26 -9.38 -15.96
N ASP A 122 -8.30 -10.25 -14.95
CA ASP A 122 -8.67 -9.88 -13.58
C ASP A 122 -7.54 -9.10 -12.93
N LEU A 123 -7.88 -8.23 -11.97
CA LEU A 123 -6.91 -7.54 -11.14
C LEU A 123 -6.56 -8.38 -9.91
N VAL A 124 -5.29 -8.68 -9.67
CA VAL A 124 -4.83 -9.25 -8.38
C VAL A 124 -4.13 -8.17 -7.57
N ILE A 125 -4.61 -7.93 -6.36
CA ILE A 125 -4.12 -6.94 -5.40
C ILE A 125 -3.41 -7.69 -4.27
N ASP A 126 -2.10 -7.86 -4.40
CA ASP A 126 -1.24 -8.51 -3.41
C ASP A 126 -0.23 -7.49 -2.87
N LEU A 127 -0.24 -7.26 -1.55
CA LEU A 127 0.61 -6.27 -0.90
C LEU A 127 2.10 -6.57 -1.09
N ASP A 128 2.50 -7.85 -1.05
CA ASP A 128 3.91 -8.24 -1.19
C ASP A 128 4.37 -8.03 -2.63
N VAL A 129 3.53 -8.31 -3.63
CA VAL A 129 3.81 -8.05 -5.05
C VAL A 129 3.92 -6.55 -5.32
N ILE A 130 3.02 -5.75 -4.75
CA ILE A 130 3.08 -4.28 -4.86
C ILE A 130 4.38 -3.77 -4.23
N ALA A 131 4.73 -4.22 -3.03
CA ALA A 131 5.97 -3.81 -2.36
C ALA A 131 7.22 -4.22 -3.14
N CYS A 132 7.25 -5.44 -3.66
CA CYS A 132 8.30 -5.95 -4.55
C CYS A 132 8.47 -5.05 -5.77
N SER A 133 7.37 -4.75 -6.47
CA SER A 133 7.40 -3.90 -7.67
C SER A 133 7.86 -2.47 -7.38
N LEU A 134 7.44 -1.88 -6.25
CA LEU A 134 7.85 -0.52 -5.88
C LEU A 134 9.30 -0.44 -5.43
N SER A 135 9.78 -1.47 -4.74
CA SER A 135 11.13 -1.49 -4.16
C SER A 135 12.22 -2.02 -5.09
N GLY A 136 11.85 -2.77 -6.12
CA GLY A 136 12.79 -3.55 -6.94
C GLY A 136 13.46 -4.71 -6.19
N GLN A 137 12.98 -5.03 -4.98
CA GLN A 137 13.54 -6.09 -4.11
C GLN A 137 12.73 -7.37 -4.24
N SER A 138 13.21 -8.47 -3.65
CA SER A 138 12.52 -9.77 -3.73
C SER A 138 11.17 -9.76 -3.01
N LEU A 139 10.26 -10.64 -3.45
CA LEU A 139 8.87 -10.74 -2.97
C LEU A 139 8.75 -10.90 -1.44
N HIS A 140 9.72 -11.56 -0.80
CA HIS A 140 9.71 -11.82 0.64
C HIS A 140 10.88 -11.15 1.39
N GLY A 141 11.69 -10.35 0.68
CA GLY A 141 12.88 -9.70 1.23
C GLY A 141 12.87 -8.18 1.16
N TRP A 142 11.75 -7.55 0.78
CA TRP A 142 11.66 -6.09 0.72
C TRP A 142 11.71 -5.44 2.12
N ASP A 143 12.44 -4.32 2.23
CA ASP A 143 12.58 -3.56 3.48
C ASP A 143 11.23 -3.01 3.97
N ARG A 144 10.63 -3.69 4.96
CA ARG A 144 9.31 -3.34 5.48
C ARG A 144 9.26 -1.97 6.13
N ALA A 145 10.34 -1.52 6.75
CA ALA A 145 10.37 -0.21 7.41
C ALA A 145 10.24 0.93 6.40
N LYS A 146 10.77 0.72 5.18
CA LYS A 146 10.72 1.72 4.09
C LYS A 146 9.49 1.56 3.21
N TRP A 147 9.15 0.33 2.85
CA TRP A 147 8.22 0.08 1.74
C TRP A 147 6.79 -0.27 2.15
N LEU A 148 6.53 -0.53 3.44
CA LEU A 148 5.17 -0.85 3.89
C LEU A 148 4.19 0.29 3.62
N THR A 149 4.58 1.56 3.83
CA THR A 149 3.68 2.71 3.64
C THR A 149 3.38 2.95 2.17
N PRO A 150 4.40 3.04 1.31
CA PRO A 150 4.19 3.11 -0.13
C PRO A 150 3.31 1.97 -0.65
N ALA A 151 3.57 0.73 -0.23
CA ALA A 151 2.81 -0.43 -0.69
C ALA A 151 1.34 -0.39 -0.23
N ILE A 152 1.07 -0.04 1.03
CA ILE A 152 -0.31 0.09 1.51
C ILE A 152 -1.05 1.23 0.81
N ARG A 153 -0.38 2.35 0.50
CA ARG A 153 -0.99 3.44 -0.26
C ARG A 153 -1.35 3.00 -1.67
N ALA A 154 -0.42 2.40 -2.40
CA ALA A 154 -0.67 1.88 -3.74
C ALA A 154 -1.80 0.84 -3.73
N ARG A 155 -1.80 -0.08 -2.76
CA ARG A 155 -2.90 -1.02 -2.55
C ARG A 155 -4.23 -0.31 -2.33
N ASN A 156 -4.28 0.71 -1.48
CA ASN A 156 -5.50 1.46 -1.22
C ASN A 156 -5.96 2.24 -2.45
N GLU A 157 -5.05 2.80 -3.25
CA GLU A 157 -5.39 3.45 -4.52
C GLU A 157 -6.02 2.46 -5.50
N MET A 158 -5.47 1.25 -5.63
CA MET A 158 -6.08 0.18 -6.43
C MET A 158 -7.47 -0.20 -5.93
N LEU A 159 -7.66 -0.31 -4.60
CA LEU A 159 -8.98 -0.54 -4.01
C LEU A 159 -9.96 0.61 -4.33
N GLY A 160 -9.50 1.86 -4.25
CA GLY A 160 -10.31 3.02 -4.60
C GLY A 160 -10.68 3.06 -6.09
N ASP A 161 -9.84 2.54 -6.98
CA ASP A 161 -10.11 2.49 -8.41
C ASP A 161 -11.18 1.44 -8.76
N ILE A 162 -11.20 0.28 -8.08
CA ILE A 162 -12.25 -0.74 -8.26
C ILE A 162 -13.59 -0.37 -7.59
N SER A 163 -13.63 0.73 -6.83
CA SER A 163 -14.86 1.32 -6.28
C SER A 163 -15.44 2.42 -7.16
N ARG A 164 -14.85 2.71 -8.32
CA ARG A 164 -15.34 3.73 -9.26
C ARG A 164 -16.14 3.09 -10.39
N PRO A 165 -17.21 3.76 -10.89
CA PRO A 165 -17.93 3.30 -12.08
C PRO A 165 -17.06 3.09 -13.33
N THR A 166 -15.88 3.72 -13.36
CA THR A 166 -14.89 3.62 -14.45
C THR A 166 -13.89 2.47 -14.27
N ALA A 167 -14.11 1.55 -13.32
CA ALA A 167 -13.24 0.39 -13.12
C ALA A 167 -13.17 -0.45 -14.41
N ARG A 168 -11.95 -0.70 -14.89
CA ARG A 168 -11.70 -1.32 -16.21
C ARG A 168 -11.56 -2.84 -16.18
N TRP A 169 -11.48 -3.44 -14.99
CA TRP A 169 -11.25 -4.87 -14.81
C TRP A 169 -12.58 -5.60 -14.67
N PRO A 170 -12.71 -6.83 -15.22
CA PRO A 170 -13.92 -7.63 -15.07
C PRO A 170 -14.12 -8.14 -13.63
N ARG A 171 -13.04 -8.36 -12.87
CA ARG A 171 -13.04 -8.79 -11.47
C ARG A 171 -11.74 -8.36 -10.79
N ALA A 172 -11.79 -8.24 -9.46
CA ALA A 172 -10.62 -8.08 -8.61
C ALA A 172 -10.49 -9.19 -7.55
N TRP A 173 -9.25 -9.48 -7.18
CA TRP A 173 -8.85 -10.42 -6.15
C TRP A 173 -7.97 -9.70 -5.14
N LEU A 174 -8.41 -9.56 -3.89
CA LEU A 174 -7.64 -8.91 -2.84
C LEU A 174 -7.05 -9.96 -1.91
N ILE A 175 -5.72 -9.97 -1.75
CA ILE A 175 -5.05 -10.86 -0.80
C ILE A 175 -4.79 -10.11 0.51
N VAL A 176 -5.24 -10.69 1.63
CA VAL A 176 -5.04 -10.16 2.98
C VAL A 176 -4.61 -11.24 3.97
N SER A 177 -4.14 -10.85 5.14
CA SER A 177 -3.80 -11.76 6.25
C SER A 177 -4.58 -11.39 7.52
N GLU A 178 -5.90 -11.20 7.38
CA GLU A 178 -6.81 -10.75 8.45
C GLU A 178 -7.33 -11.92 9.30
N ALA A 179 -6.62 -12.25 10.38
CA ALA A 179 -6.94 -13.38 11.26
C ALA A 179 -8.26 -13.21 12.05
N ARG A 180 -8.54 -12.01 12.54
CA ARG A 180 -9.69 -11.76 13.40
C ARG A 180 -10.98 -11.62 12.59
N ALA A 181 -12.08 -12.12 13.13
CA ALA A 181 -13.38 -12.10 12.47
C ALA A 181 -13.89 -10.65 12.26
N ASP A 182 -13.67 -9.77 13.25
CA ASP A 182 -14.05 -8.35 13.20
C ASP A 182 -13.40 -7.60 12.03
N ASN A 183 -12.12 -7.83 11.76
CA ASN A 183 -11.41 -7.20 10.65
C ASN A 183 -11.95 -7.68 9.31
N ARG A 184 -12.31 -8.97 9.17
CA ARG A 184 -12.93 -9.49 7.94
C ARG A 184 -14.37 -9.01 7.78
N GLN A 185 -15.10 -8.85 8.88
CA GLN A 185 -16.43 -8.24 8.85
C GLN A 185 -16.36 -6.80 8.34
N TRP A 186 -15.35 -6.02 8.75
CA TRP A 186 -15.12 -4.70 8.18
C TRP A 186 -14.94 -4.72 6.65
N TRP A 187 -14.18 -5.69 6.12
CA TRP A 187 -14.02 -5.87 4.68
C TRP A 187 -15.33 -6.23 3.99
N ALA A 188 -16.11 -7.14 4.58
CA ALA A 188 -17.42 -7.53 4.10
C ALA A 188 -18.36 -6.32 4.03
N ASP A 189 -18.39 -5.50 5.06
CA ASP A 189 -19.28 -4.34 5.16
C ASP A 189 -18.86 -3.18 4.26
N THR A 190 -17.56 -2.94 4.13
CA THR A 190 -17.03 -1.78 3.40
C THR A 190 -16.98 -2.04 1.90
N MET A 191 -16.41 -3.17 1.48
CA MET A 191 -16.12 -3.46 0.07
C MET A 191 -17.20 -4.29 -0.61
N LYS A 192 -18.10 -4.92 0.17
CA LYS A 192 -19.17 -5.81 -0.32
C LYS A 192 -18.67 -6.85 -1.35
N PRO A 193 -17.61 -7.64 -1.01
CA PRO A 193 -17.10 -8.66 -1.92
C PRO A 193 -18.16 -9.75 -2.18
N GLU A 194 -18.07 -10.44 -3.31
CA GLU A 194 -18.91 -11.61 -3.62
C GLU A 194 -18.73 -12.70 -2.56
N ARG A 195 -17.48 -12.88 -2.11
CA ARG A 195 -17.10 -13.82 -1.06
C ARG A 195 -15.74 -13.50 -0.46
N ILE A 196 -15.56 -13.96 0.78
CA ILE A 196 -14.28 -13.95 1.49
C ILE A 196 -13.86 -15.40 1.66
N VAL A 197 -12.76 -15.79 1.02
CA VAL A 197 -12.18 -17.13 1.10
C VAL A 197 -11.08 -17.12 2.16
N VAL A 198 -11.14 -18.03 3.12
CA VAL A 198 -10.13 -18.21 4.17
C VAL A 198 -9.39 -19.53 3.95
N MET A 199 -8.09 -19.41 3.69
CA MET A 199 -7.15 -20.51 3.63
C MET A 199 -6.83 -20.97 5.06
N GLU A 200 -7.57 -21.96 5.55
CA GLU A 200 -7.44 -22.58 6.88
C GLU A 200 -6.40 -23.72 6.87
N THR A 201 -5.32 -23.54 6.12
CA THR A 201 -4.19 -24.49 6.03
C THR A 201 -3.45 -24.58 7.37
N LYS A 202 -3.29 -25.81 7.88
CA LYS A 202 -2.73 -26.08 9.21
C LYS A 202 -1.35 -25.42 9.40
N PRO A 203 -1.03 -24.92 10.62
CA PRO A 203 0.28 -24.29 10.89
C PRO A 203 1.47 -25.16 10.48
N ALA A 204 1.41 -26.47 10.75
CA ALA A 204 2.48 -27.41 10.43
C ALA A 204 2.76 -27.48 8.92
N GLU A 205 1.72 -27.38 8.09
CA GLU A 205 1.86 -27.39 6.64
C GLU A 205 2.40 -26.06 6.11
N CYS A 206 1.91 -24.93 6.63
CA CYS A 206 2.48 -23.61 6.33
C CYS A 206 3.98 -23.57 6.67
N MET A 207 4.36 -24.10 7.84
CA MET A 207 5.76 -24.20 8.25
C MET A 207 6.57 -25.13 7.34
N ALA A 208 6.01 -26.26 6.91
CA ALA A 208 6.67 -27.16 5.96
C ALA A 208 6.93 -26.46 4.60
N ARG A 209 5.95 -25.71 4.08
CA ARG A 209 6.11 -24.90 2.85
C ARG A 209 7.22 -23.86 3.00
N VAL A 210 7.31 -23.18 4.15
CA VAL A 210 8.38 -22.21 4.44
C VAL A 210 9.75 -22.88 4.59
N ARG A 211 9.83 -24.13 5.06
CA ARG A 211 11.10 -24.88 5.08
C ARG A 211 11.60 -25.19 3.67
N ALA A 212 10.69 -25.46 2.74
CA ALA A 212 10.99 -25.74 1.34
C ALA A 212 11.30 -24.47 0.51
N ASP A 213 10.76 -23.31 0.91
CA ASP A 213 10.97 -22.02 0.24
C ASP A 213 12.13 -21.23 0.85
N THR A 214 13.29 -21.28 0.19
CA THR A 214 14.51 -20.59 0.63
C THR A 214 14.46 -19.07 0.47
N THR A 215 13.43 -18.53 -0.20
CA THR A 215 13.31 -17.08 -0.43
C THR A 215 12.66 -16.33 0.74
N ARG A 216 12.03 -17.05 1.67
CA ARG A 216 11.35 -16.47 2.84
C ARG A 216 12.26 -16.41 4.06
N PRO A 217 12.21 -15.32 4.85
CA PRO A 217 12.87 -15.29 6.14
C PRO A 217 12.15 -16.25 7.10
N ARG A 218 12.78 -17.41 7.37
CA ARG A 218 12.14 -18.55 8.05
C ARG A 218 11.58 -18.20 9.42
N GLU A 219 12.42 -17.64 10.29
CA GLU A 219 12.08 -17.41 11.70
C GLU A 219 10.92 -16.41 11.85
N SER A 220 11.02 -15.24 11.20
CA SER A 220 9.96 -14.24 11.22
C SER A 220 8.68 -14.71 10.53
N THR A 221 8.78 -15.58 9.51
CA THR A 221 7.60 -16.18 8.88
C THR A 221 6.90 -17.18 9.81
N PHE A 222 7.65 -18.00 10.56
CA PHE A 222 7.08 -18.91 11.55
C PHE A 222 6.37 -18.15 12.67
N GLU A 223 6.98 -17.07 13.18
CA GLU A 223 6.35 -16.20 14.18
C GLU A 223 5.04 -15.61 13.65
N ALA A 224 5.04 -15.11 12.41
CA ALA A 224 3.85 -14.55 11.78
C ALA A 224 2.73 -15.60 11.56
N ILE A 225 3.07 -16.85 11.24
CA ILE A 225 2.11 -17.96 11.18
C ILE A 225 1.49 -18.21 12.55
N GLY A 226 2.31 -18.32 13.59
CA GLY A 226 1.84 -18.54 14.96
C GLY A 226 0.93 -17.42 15.45
N LYS A 227 1.33 -16.16 15.21
CA LYS A 227 0.54 -14.97 15.54
C LYS A 227 -0.78 -14.89 14.78
N TRP A 228 -0.80 -15.31 13.52
CA TRP A 228 -2.06 -15.35 12.75
C TRP A 228 -3.02 -16.36 13.37
N TRP A 229 -2.55 -17.58 13.64
CA TRP A 229 -3.38 -18.64 14.20
C TRP A 229 -3.83 -18.38 15.65
N SER A 230 -3.02 -17.72 16.47
CA SER A 230 -3.42 -17.36 17.83
C SER A 230 -4.51 -16.29 17.88
N ALA A 231 -4.62 -15.48 16.83
CA ALA A 231 -5.66 -14.45 16.68
C ALA A 231 -6.81 -14.88 15.76
N TYR A 232 -6.77 -16.10 15.22
CA TYR A 232 -7.72 -16.53 14.21
C TYR A 232 -9.07 -16.87 14.82
N GLU A 233 -10.10 -16.20 14.34
CA GLU A 233 -11.50 -16.42 14.70
C GLU A 233 -12.27 -16.68 13.42
N ARG A 234 -13.12 -17.70 13.38
CA ARG A 234 -14.03 -17.92 12.24
C ARG A 234 -15.12 -16.85 12.23
N ARG A 235 -15.53 -16.44 11.04
CA ARG A 235 -16.63 -15.51 10.80
C ARG A 235 -17.70 -16.21 9.98
N GLU A 236 -18.95 -16.00 10.32
CA GLU A 236 -20.08 -16.50 9.52
C GLU A 236 -20.07 -15.88 8.10
N GLY A 237 -20.28 -16.70 7.09
CA GLY A 237 -20.24 -16.29 5.68
C GLY A 237 -18.84 -16.26 5.05
N ASP A 238 -17.78 -16.59 5.78
CA ASP A 238 -16.49 -16.91 5.16
C ASP A 238 -16.54 -18.29 4.48
N GLU A 239 -16.04 -18.39 3.26
CA GLU A 239 -15.78 -19.66 2.59
C GLU A 239 -14.44 -20.22 3.07
N VAL A 240 -14.37 -21.49 3.44
CA VAL A 240 -13.16 -22.09 4.03
C VAL A 240 -12.55 -23.10 3.07
N VAL A 241 -11.26 -22.92 2.76
CA VAL A 241 -10.42 -23.86 2.02
C VAL A 241 -9.38 -24.42 2.98
N ARG A 242 -9.23 -25.75 3.05
CA ARG A 242 -8.34 -26.43 3.99
C ARG A 242 -7.14 -27.04 3.30
#